data_AF-A0A4Q7YZX2-F1
#
_entry.id   AF-A0A4Q7YZX2-F1
#
_cell.length_a   1.000
_cell.length_b   1.000
_cell.length_c   1.000
_cell.angle_alpha   90.00
_cell.angle_beta   90.00
_cell.angle_gamma   90.00
#
_symmetry.space_group_name_H-M   'P 1'
#
loop_
_entity.id
_entity.type
_entity.pdbx_description
1 polymer ?
#
loop_
_entity_poly.entity_id
_entity_poly.type
_entity_poly.pdbx_seq_one_letter_code
_entity_poly.pdbx_strand_id
1 'polypeptide(L)'
;MRRHLQLGAVFLLIFVTSGIRAQLQLKHDKPKAEDLSWMWQYTQPADGGNGSGLLNDVRLKALLQAHFTAPQTFWSNGKSLPETIFEFLGQSRSVVADDNRYFVATGCVAQFCPNRGLLWIDVGSAHPLFVFAATNWIAESKATDQAGSTYTLWVFASRALDPAHLPQPLTRSIAPWATEPLADNTVEQIANVILVDPDGQPHPIQPADLGIGQTKKQTEQKANS
;
A
#
# COMPACT_ATOMS: atom_id res chain seq x y z
N MET A 1 -49.81 70.19 43.76
CA MET A 1 -51.24 70.21 43.41
C MET A 1 -51.37 70.07 41.90
N ARG A 2 -52.21 69.10 41.46
CA ARG A 2 -52.97 69.03 40.19
C ARG A 2 -52.26 69.31 38.85
N ARG A 3 -52.13 68.25 38.03
CA ARG A 3 -52.84 68.01 36.73
C ARG A 3 -52.29 68.87 35.58
N HIS A 4 -51.92 68.34 34.41
CA HIS A 4 -52.86 67.76 33.45
C HIS A 4 -52.22 66.71 32.52
N LEU A 5 -53.05 65.71 32.16
CA LEU A 5 -52.94 64.83 30.98
C LEU A 5 -52.85 65.65 29.69
N GLN A 6 -52.15 65.13 28.66
CA GLN A 6 -52.67 64.76 27.31
C GLN A 6 -51.60 63.88 26.61
N LEU A 7 -51.88 62.61 26.28
CA LEU A 7 -52.49 62.07 25.05
C LEU A 7 -51.70 62.37 23.76
N GLY A 8 -51.20 61.31 23.11
CA GLY A 8 -50.97 61.35 21.67
C GLY A 8 -49.89 60.41 21.10
N ALA A 9 -50.34 59.54 20.20
CA ALA A 9 -49.60 58.92 19.08
C ALA A 9 -48.71 57.69 19.34
N VAL A 10 -49.35 56.55 19.08
CA VAL A 10 -48.78 55.30 18.55
C VAL A 10 -47.93 55.58 17.32
N PHE A 11 -46.70 55.04 17.27
CA PHE A 11 -46.09 54.58 16.03
C PHE A 11 -45.32 53.27 16.26
N LEU A 12 -45.85 52.21 15.65
CA LEU A 12 -45.23 50.91 15.48
C LEU A 12 -44.03 51.07 14.53
N LEU A 13 -42.83 50.67 14.94
CA LEU A 13 -41.72 50.42 14.02
C LEU A 13 -41.09 49.07 14.34
N ILE A 14 -41.49 48.11 13.51
CA ILE A 14 -40.94 46.76 13.38
C ILE A 14 -39.50 46.92 12.86
N PHE A 15 -38.50 46.65 13.70
CA PHE A 15 -37.15 46.39 13.20
C PHE A 15 -37.00 44.90 12.95
N VAL A 16 -37.06 44.55 11.67
CA VAL A 16 -36.75 43.23 11.13
C VAL A 16 -35.29 42.90 11.41
N THR A 17 -35.07 41.78 12.10
CA THR A 17 -33.75 41.20 12.34
C THR A 17 -33.18 40.66 11.02
N SER A 18 -32.34 41.43 10.35
CA SER A 18 -31.52 40.93 9.25
C SER A 18 -30.32 40.15 9.80
N GLY A 19 -30.59 38.93 10.28
CA GLY A 19 -29.56 37.93 10.51
C GLY A 19 -29.02 37.46 9.16
N ILE A 20 -27.87 37.99 8.74
CA ILE A 20 -27.11 37.46 7.61
C ILE A 20 -26.56 36.09 8.04
N ARG A 21 -27.35 35.04 7.85
CA ARG A 21 -26.83 33.67 7.74
C ARG A 21 -26.07 33.60 6.42
N ALA A 22 -24.78 33.91 6.47
CA ALA A 22 -23.83 33.41 5.48
C ALA A 22 -23.83 31.87 5.61
N GLN A 23 -24.73 31.21 4.88
CA GLN A 23 -24.60 29.79 4.61
C GLN A 23 -23.37 29.66 3.72
N LEU A 24 -22.20 29.47 4.35
CA LEU A 24 -21.05 28.83 3.75
C LEU A 24 -21.53 27.47 3.22
N GLN A 25 -22.02 27.47 1.99
CA GLN A 25 -22.09 26.25 1.21
C GLN A 25 -20.65 25.83 0.95
N LEU A 26 -20.11 25.03 1.87
CA LEU A 26 -19.00 24.14 1.63
C LEU A 26 -19.44 23.20 0.51
N LYS A 27 -19.26 23.66 -0.74
CA LYS A 27 -19.31 22.83 -1.93
C LYS A 27 -18.31 21.71 -1.65
N HIS A 28 -18.84 20.51 -1.35
CA HIS A 28 -18.02 19.31 -1.31
C HIS A 28 -17.51 19.11 -2.72
N ASP A 29 -16.33 19.66 -3.01
CA ASP A 29 -15.61 19.32 -4.22
C ASP A 29 -15.39 17.82 -4.17
N LYS A 30 -15.95 17.12 -5.17
CA LYS A 30 -15.72 15.69 -5.33
C LYS A 30 -14.20 15.49 -5.38
N PRO A 31 -13.64 14.50 -4.65
CA PRO A 31 -12.23 14.20 -4.74
C PRO A 31 -11.84 14.07 -6.20
N LYS A 32 -10.86 14.86 -6.65
CA LYS A 32 -10.36 14.76 -8.01
C LYS A 32 -9.81 13.35 -8.19
N ALA A 33 -10.25 12.65 -9.23
CA ALA A 33 -9.70 11.35 -9.58
C ALA A 33 -8.18 11.48 -9.75
N GLU A 34 -7.44 10.58 -9.12
CA GLU A 34 -5.98 10.57 -9.17
C GLU A 34 -5.54 10.03 -10.53
N ASP A 35 -4.80 10.83 -11.30
CA ASP A 35 -4.28 10.41 -12.60
C ASP A 35 -2.95 9.68 -12.43
N LEU A 36 -3.03 8.35 -12.56
CA LEU A 36 -1.88 7.43 -12.46
C LEU A 36 -1.37 6.95 -13.83
N SER A 37 -1.90 7.51 -14.93
CA SER A 37 -1.52 7.10 -16.29
C SER A 37 -0.04 7.30 -16.61
N TRP A 38 0.61 8.24 -15.91
CA TRP A 38 2.04 8.50 -16.06
C TRP A 38 2.93 7.31 -15.70
N MET A 39 2.45 6.37 -14.89
CA MET A 39 3.22 5.21 -14.45
C MET A 39 3.50 4.24 -15.61
N TRP A 40 2.65 4.25 -16.65
CA TRP A 40 2.77 3.35 -17.80
C TRP A 40 4.01 3.56 -18.65
N GLN A 41 4.65 4.73 -18.56
CA GLN A 41 5.91 4.96 -19.26
C GLN A 41 7.07 4.08 -18.74
N TYR A 42 6.89 3.41 -17.59
CA TYR A 42 7.91 2.54 -16.98
C TYR A 42 7.69 1.05 -17.25
N THR A 43 6.56 0.61 -17.81
CA THR A 43 6.15 -0.81 -17.78
C THR A 43 6.52 -1.66 -19.00
N GLN A 44 6.82 -1.08 -20.16
CA GLN A 44 7.22 -1.74 -21.40
C GLN A 44 7.78 -0.63 -22.32
N PRO A 45 8.60 -0.92 -23.38
CA PRO A 45 8.93 -2.23 -23.92
C PRO A 45 10.30 -2.80 -23.48
N ALA A 46 10.98 -2.19 -22.51
CA ALA A 46 12.23 -2.76 -21.98
C ALA A 46 11.93 -4.09 -21.26
N ASP A 47 12.79 -5.09 -21.43
CA ASP A 47 12.73 -6.34 -20.66
C ASP A 47 12.76 -6.00 -19.15
N GLY A 48 11.68 -6.32 -18.43
CA GLY A 48 11.54 -5.98 -17.02
C GLY A 48 11.19 -4.51 -16.72
N GLY A 49 10.92 -3.66 -17.71
CA GLY A 49 10.54 -2.26 -17.51
C GLY A 49 11.70 -1.34 -17.06
N ASN A 50 11.37 -0.13 -16.62
CA ASN A 50 12.33 0.90 -16.22
C ASN A 50 12.15 1.34 -14.75
N GLY A 51 12.49 0.46 -13.81
CA GLY A 51 12.37 0.76 -12.39
C GLY A 51 13.30 1.85 -11.88
N SER A 52 14.51 1.98 -12.43
CA SER A 52 15.38 3.13 -12.10
C SER A 52 14.73 4.46 -12.50
N GLY A 53 14.06 4.51 -13.65
CA GLY A 53 13.29 5.69 -14.07
C GLY A 53 12.11 5.97 -13.15
N LEU A 54 11.39 4.92 -12.73
CA LEU A 54 10.27 5.02 -11.79
C LEU A 54 10.72 5.62 -10.45
N LEU A 55 11.80 5.09 -9.86
CA LEU A 55 12.29 5.52 -8.55
C LEU A 55 12.89 6.93 -8.57
N ASN A 56 13.33 7.41 -9.73
CA ASN A 56 13.79 8.78 -9.91
C ASN A 56 12.64 9.76 -10.21
N ASP A 57 11.41 9.29 -10.44
CA ASP A 57 10.26 10.17 -10.65
C ASP A 57 9.79 10.76 -9.33
N VAL A 58 9.85 12.09 -9.23
CA VAL A 58 9.45 12.84 -8.04
C VAL A 58 7.98 12.62 -7.65
N ARG A 59 7.12 12.26 -8.61
CA ARG A 59 5.70 11.98 -8.38
C ARG A 59 5.50 10.69 -7.60
N LEU A 60 6.35 9.68 -7.79
CA LEU A 60 6.25 8.43 -7.05
C LEU A 60 6.38 8.67 -5.55
N LYS A 61 7.34 9.51 -5.14
CA LYS A 61 7.56 9.79 -3.71
C LYS A 61 6.35 10.44 -3.06
N ALA A 62 5.82 11.48 -3.68
CA ALA A 62 4.62 12.15 -3.19
C ALA A 62 3.42 11.20 -3.15
N LEU A 63 3.29 10.33 -4.16
CA LEU A 63 2.22 9.35 -4.24
C LEU A 63 2.29 8.34 -3.09
N LEU A 64 3.47 7.74 -2.85
CA LEU A 64 3.64 6.80 -1.75
C LEU A 64 3.39 7.45 -0.39
N GLN A 65 3.84 8.69 -0.19
CA GLN A 65 3.57 9.46 1.04
C GLN A 65 2.08 9.74 1.28
N ALA A 66 1.30 9.90 0.21
CA ALA A 66 -0.14 10.14 0.32
C ALA A 66 -0.93 8.88 0.67
N HIS A 67 -0.48 7.70 0.23
CA HIS A 67 -1.26 6.45 0.32
C HIS A 67 -0.74 5.47 1.38
N PHE A 68 0.51 5.58 1.80
CA PHE A 68 1.11 4.69 2.81
C PHE A 68 1.38 5.46 4.11
N THR A 69 0.34 5.54 4.94
CA THR A 69 0.37 6.26 6.23
C THR A 69 0.61 5.35 7.43
N ALA A 70 0.49 4.03 7.26
CA ALA A 70 0.70 3.07 8.33
C ALA A 70 2.13 3.20 8.90
N PRO A 71 2.29 3.18 10.23
CA PRO A 71 3.61 2.99 10.82
C PRO A 71 4.16 1.61 10.41
N GLN A 72 5.47 1.51 10.31
CA GLN A 72 6.15 0.24 10.06
C GLN A 72 7.25 0.04 11.10
N THR A 73 7.35 -1.17 11.62
CA THR A 73 8.41 -1.56 12.58
C THR A 73 9.13 -2.82 12.13
N PHE A 74 8.78 -3.37 10.97
CA PHE A 74 9.36 -4.61 10.49
C PHE A 74 10.76 -4.41 9.91
N TRP A 75 11.06 -3.21 9.42
CA TRP A 75 12.31 -2.91 8.74
C TRP A 75 12.92 -1.61 9.21
N SER A 76 14.17 -1.63 9.68
CA SER A 76 14.96 -0.44 10.05
C SER A 76 14.22 0.61 10.92
N ASN A 77 14.49 0.59 12.22
CA ASN A 77 13.83 1.49 13.17
C ASN A 77 13.91 2.97 12.75
N GLY A 78 12.77 3.65 12.73
CA GLY A 78 12.66 5.09 12.48
C GLY A 78 12.43 5.52 11.03
N LYS A 79 12.38 4.58 10.08
CA LYS A 79 11.95 4.88 8.70
C LYS A 79 10.44 4.84 8.55
N SER A 80 9.90 5.75 7.74
CA SER A 80 8.51 5.69 7.31
C SER A 80 8.27 4.52 6.33
N LEU A 81 7.01 4.11 6.17
CA LEU A 81 6.66 3.09 5.19
C LEU A 81 7.01 3.51 3.74
N PRO A 82 6.76 4.75 3.28
CA PRO A 82 7.21 5.21 1.96
C PRO A 82 8.72 5.09 1.75
N GLU A 83 9.54 5.49 2.73
CA GLU A 83 11.01 5.34 2.65
C GLU A 83 11.43 3.87 2.58
N THR A 84 10.76 3.02 3.35
CA THR A 84 10.96 1.56 3.32
C THR A 84 10.63 1.00 1.94
N ILE A 85 9.54 1.44 1.31
CA ILE A 85 9.18 1.02 -0.05
C ILE A 85 10.28 1.37 -1.05
N PHE A 86 10.82 2.60 -1.01
CA PHE A 86 11.93 2.99 -1.89
C PHE A 86 13.16 2.11 -1.71
N GLU A 87 13.48 1.75 -0.47
CA GLU A 87 14.61 0.89 -0.17
C GLU A 87 14.42 -0.53 -0.73
N PHE A 88 13.23 -1.10 -0.54
CA PHE A 88 12.86 -2.42 -1.04
C PHE A 88 12.71 -2.49 -2.56
N LEU A 89 12.48 -1.36 -3.23
CA LEU A 89 12.50 -1.27 -4.68
C LEU A 89 13.88 -0.87 -5.23
N GLY A 90 14.85 -0.56 -4.36
CA GLY A 90 16.13 0.04 -4.72
C GLY A 90 16.95 -0.74 -5.74
N GLN A 91 16.99 -2.07 -5.62
CA GLN A 91 17.44 -2.95 -6.70
C GLN A 91 16.22 -3.45 -7.49
N SER A 92 15.79 -2.65 -8.46
CA SER A 92 14.64 -2.97 -9.31
C SER A 92 14.85 -4.29 -10.07
N ARG A 93 13.84 -5.16 -10.04
CA ARG A 93 13.80 -6.41 -10.82
C ARG A 93 12.81 -6.34 -11.97
N SER A 94 11.61 -5.82 -11.73
CA SER A 94 10.58 -5.71 -12.75
C SER A 94 9.65 -4.54 -12.49
N VAL A 95 9.17 -3.93 -13.56
CA VAL A 95 8.06 -2.97 -13.57
C VAL A 95 7.16 -3.33 -14.72
N VAL A 96 5.94 -3.78 -14.43
CA VAL A 96 5.02 -4.34 -15.43
C VAL A 96 3.61 -3.79 -15.26
N ALA A 97 2.87 -3.78 -16.37
CA ALA A 97 1.44 -3.55 -16.37
C ALA A 97 0.75 -4.92 -16.51
N ASP A 98 0.17 -5.41 -15.42
CA ASP A 98 -0.65 -6.61 -15.44
C ASP A 98 -2.09 -6.27 -15.84
N ASP A 99 -2.63 -7.02 -16.80
CA ASP A 99 -3.97 -6.85 -17.38
C ASP A 99 -4.31 -5.41 -17.82
N ASN A 100 -3.29 -4.62 -18.22
CA ASN A 100 -3.40 -3.18 -18.55
C ASN A 100 -4.10 -2.32 -17.47
N ARG A 101 -4.13 -2.80 -16.22
CA ARG A 101 -4.87 -2.17 -15.12
C ARG A 101 -4.07 -2.11 -13.82
N TYR A 102 -3.23 -3.10 -13.58
CA TYR A 102 -2.47 -3.20 -12.35
C TYR A 102 -1.02 -2.84 -12.63
N PHE A 103 -0.51 -1.85 -11.91
CA PHE A 103 0.90 -1.53 -11.93
C PHE A 103 1.60 -2.40 -10.89
N VAL A 104 2.63 -3.13 -11.30
CA VAL A 104 3.42 -3.97 -10.40
C VAL A 104 4.89 -3.63 -10.55
N ALA A 105 5.52 -3.22 -9.46
CA ALA A 105 6.97 -3.00 -9.39
C ALA A 105 7.57 -3.89 -8.31
N THR A 106 8.62 -4.63 -8.66
CA THR A 106 9.31 -5.53 -7.74
C THR A 106 10.77 -5.16 -7.64
N GLY A 107 11.37 -5.35 -6.46
CA GLY A 107 12.79 -5.16 -6.25
C GLY A 107 13.27 -5.86 -5.00
N CYS A 108 14.46 -5.49 -4.56
CA CYS A 108 14.98 -5.87 -3.26
C CYS A 108 15.81 -4.75 -2.62
N VAL A 109 16.06 -4.91 -1.32
CA VAL A 109 16.94 -4.02 -0.56
C VAL A 109 18.36 -4.10 -1.11
N ALA A 110 18.95 -2.93 -1.38
CA ALA A 110 20.32 -2.88 -1.86
C ALA A 110 21.29 -3.56 -0.89
N GLN A 111 22.15 -4.43 -1.42
CA GLN A 111 23.12 -5.23 -0.64
C GLN A 111 22.50 -6.28 0.30
N PHE A 112 21.17 -6.42 0.34
CA PHE A 112 20.49 -7.46 1.11
C PHE A 112 19.24 -7.98 0.38
N CYS A 113 19.47 -8.55 -0.80
CA CYS A 113 18.38 -8.96 -1.67
C CYS A 113 17.48 -10.13 -1.23
N PRO A 114 17.81 -10.93 -0.20
CA PRO A 114 16.83 -11.83 0.41
C PRO A 114 15.58 -11.11 0.97
N ASN A 115 15.64 -9.80 1.22
CA ASN A 115 14.45 -9.01 1.52
C ASN A 115 13.95 -8.34 0.24
N ARG A 116 12.85 -8.87 -0.29
CA ARG A 116 12.24 -8.46 -1.56
C ARG A 116 10.99 -7.64 -1.32
N GLY A 117 10.72 -6.73 -2.25
CA GLY A 117 9.53 -5.88 -2.23
C GLY A 117 8.71 -6.04 -3.50
N LEU A 118 7.40 -5.91 -3.37
CA LEU A 118 6.43 -5.80 -4.45
C LEU A 118 5.47 -4.66 -4.12
N LEU A 119 5.43 -3.65 -4.98
CA LEU A 119 4.43 -2.60 -4.99
C LEU A 119 3.38 -2.94 -6.05
N TRP A 120 2.12 -2.99 -5.65
CA TRP A 120 0.98 -3.28 -6.50
C TRP A 120 -0.05 -2.14 -6.39
N ILE A 121 -0.57 -1.68 -7.54
CA ILE A 121 -1.51 -0.56 -7.59
C ILE A 121 -2.62 -0.85 -8.60
N ASP A 122 -3.89 -0.78 -8.17
CA ASP A 122 -5.06 -0.76 -9.06
C ASP A 122 -5.27 0.66 -9.63
N VAL A 123 -4.62 0.94 -10.75
CA VAL A 123 -4.70 2.28 -11.38
C VAL A 123 -5.95 2.47 -12.24
N GLY A 124 -6.79 1.45 -12.38
CA GLY A 124 -8.03 1.51 -13.16
C GLY A 124 -9.27 1.89 -12.36
N SER A 125 -9.14 2.12 -11.04
CA SER A 125 -10.27 2.44 -10.16
C SER A 125 -10.32 3.92 -9.78
N ALA A 126 -11.51 4.45 -9.49
CA ALA A 126 -11.69 5.83 -9.03
C ALA A 126 -11.04 6.10 -7.66
N HIS A 127 -10.81 5.04 -6.89
CA HIS A 127 -10.11 5.06 -5.60
C HIS A 127 -9.05 3.96 -5.63
N PRO A 128 -7.87 4.26 -6.24
CA PRO A 128 -6.80 3.29 -6.41
C PRO A 128 -6.45 2.60 -5.12
N LEU A 129 -6.28 1.28 -5.19
CA LEU A 129 -5.77 0.49 -4.07
C LEU A 129 -4.27 0.32 -4.26
N PHE A 130 -3.49 0.87 -3.34
CA PHE A 130 -2.05 0.62 -3.21
C PHE A 130 -1.82 -0.48 -2.18
N VAL A 131 -0.98 -1.44 -2.54
CA VAL A 131 -0.50 -2.50 -1.65
C VAL A 131 1.02 -2.62 -1.79
N PHE A 132 1.71 -2.70 -0.66
CA PHE A 132 3.13 -3.02 -0.63
C PHE A 132 3.33 -4.32 0.14
N ALA A 133 3.91 -5.31 -0.53
CA ALA A 133 4.26 -6.60 0.04
C ALA A 133 5.80 -6.68 0.18
N ALA A 134 6.29 -7.12 1.34
CA ALA A 134 7.71 -7.21 1.63
C ALA A 134 8.05 -8.50 2.38
N THR A 135 9.08 -9.20 1.91
CA THR A 135 9.63 -10.34 2.65
C THR A 135 10.68 -9.87 3.65
N ASN A 136 10.60 -10.41 4.85
CA ASN A 136 11.57 -10.16 5.91
C ASN A 136 12.06 -11.50 6.45
N TRP A 137 13.36 -11.73 6.28
CA TRP A 137 14.05 -12.92 6.76
C TRP A 137 13.97 -13.06 8.29
N ILE A 138 13.61 -14.26 8.76
CA ILE A 138 13.62 -14.61 10.18
C ILE A 138 15.01 -15.13 10.52
N ALA A 139 15.84 -14.28 11.14
CA ALA A 139 17.25 -14.54 11.39
C ALA A 139 17.50 -15.82 12.22
N GLU A 140 16.57 -16.17 13.11
CA GLU A 140 16.63 -17.34 13.99
C GLU A 140 16.37 -18.67 13.26
N SER A 141 15.97 -18.64 11.98
CA SER A 141 15.66 -19.84 11.21
C SER A 141 16.91 -20.49 10.61
N LYS A 142 17.28 -20.10 9.39
CA LYS A 142 18.46 -20.52 8.64
C LYS A 142 19.02 -19.32 7.90
N ALA A 143 20.31 -19.35 7.54
CA ALA A 143 20.90 -18.30 6.72
C ALA A 143 20.17 -18.16 5.37
N THR A 144 20.18 -16.97 4.78
CA THR A 144 19.38 -16.65 3.58
C THR A 144 19.79 -17.45 2.34
N ASP A 145 20.97 -18.04 2.33
CA ASP A 145 21.53 -18.91 1.28
C ASP A 145 21.27 -20.41 1.54
N GLN A 146 20.56 -20.75 2.61
CA GLN A 146 20.28 -22.14 2.99
C GLN A 146 18.85 -22.52 2.62
N ALA A 147 18.70 -23.71 2.05
CA ALA A 147 17.38 -24.28 1.76
C ALA A 147 16.50 -24.35 3.02
N GLY A 148 15.33 -23.73 2.95
CA GLY A 148 14.38 -23.65 4.05
C GLY A 148 14.63 -22.51 5.04
N SER A 149 15.31 -21.45 4.62
CA SER A 149 15.21 -20.14 5.25
C SER A 149 13.77 -19.66 5.25
N THR A 150 13.30 -19.18 6.40
CA THR A 150 11.91 -18.76 6.57
C THR A 150 11.77 -17.25 6.65
N TYR A 151 10.65 -16.75 6.15
CA TYR A 151 10.38 -15.34 6.02
C TYR A 151 8.99 -15.02 6.56
N THR A 152 8.84 -13.80 7.08
CA THR A 152 7.55 -13.17 7.29
C THR A 152 7.25 -12.29 6.08
N LEU A 153 6.07 -12.47 5.48
CA LEU A 153 5.55 -11.59 4.44
C LEU A 153 4.68 -10.51 5.10
N TRP A 154 5.12 -9.26 5.01
CA TRP A 154 4.36 -8.10 5.45
C TRP A 154 3.59 -7.52 4.27
N VAL A 155 2.31 -7.24 4.43
CA VAL A 155 1.44 -6.68 3.38
C VAL A 155 0.79 -5.42 3.92
N PHE A 156 1.20 -4.25 3.46
CA PHE A 156 0.63 -2.97 3.84
C PHE A 156 -0.36 -2.51 2.78
N ALA A 157 -1.55 -2.09 3.19
CA ALA A 157 -2.57 -1.58 2.29
C ALA A 157 -2.92 -0.12 2.59
N SER A 158 -3.19 0.66 1.54
CA SER A 158 -3.64 2.07 1.62
C SER A 158 -5.07 2.25 2.13
N ARG A 159 -5.84 1.15 2.20
CA ARG A 159 -7.14 1.07 2.87
C ARG A 159 -7.29 -0.29 3.52
N ALA A 160 -8.16 -0.38 4.53
CA ALA A 160 -8.45 -1.65 5.18
C ALA A 160 -8.95 -2.68 4.16
N LEU A 161 -8.42 -3.90 4.24
CA LEU A 161 -8.83 -5.03 3.41
C LEU A 161 -9.47 -6.09 4.30
N ASP A 162 -10.49 -6.78 3.78
CA ASP A 162 -11.05 -7.95 4.46
C ASP A 162 -10.08 -9.14 4.27
N PRO A 163 -9.48 -9.67 5.36
CA PRO A 163 -8.58 -10.82 5.28
C PRO A 163 -9.21 -12.05 4.63
N ALA A 164 -10.52 -12.24 4.75
CA ALA A 164 -11.23 -13.38 4.17
C ALA A 164 -11.52 -13.22 2.67
N HIS A 165 -11.43 -12.00 2.14
CA HIS A 165 -11.83 -11.67 0.78
C HIS A 165 -10.83 -10.73 0.10
N LEU A 166 -9.56 -11.14 0.05
CA LEU A 166 -8.53 -10.37 -0.64
C LEU A 166 -8.80 -10.28 -2.16
N PRO A 167 -8.49 -9.14 -2.81
CA PRO A 167 -8.70 -9.00 -4.25
C PRO A 167 -7.92 -10.06 -5.05
N GLN A 168 -8.62 -10.81 -5.90
CA GLN A 168 -8.00 -11.86 -6.71
C GLN A 168 -6.83 -11.35 -7.59
N PRO A 169 -6.89 -10.17 -8.22
CA PRO A 169 -5.74 -9.65 -8.97
C PRO A 169 -4.50 -9.43 -8.09
N LEU A 170 -4.68 -9.01 -6.83
CA LEU A 170 -3.60 -8.84 -5.88
C LEU A 170 -2.94 -10.18 -5.54
N THR A 171 -3.74 -11.20 -5.21
CA THR A 171 -3.20 -12.53 -4.88
C THR A 171 -2.51 -13.18 -6.07
N ARG A 172 -3.00 -12.95 -7.29
CA ARG A 172 -2.35 -13.38 -8.54
C ARG A 172 -0.99 -12.74 -8.77
N SER A 173 -0.75 -11.51 -8.29
CA SER A 173 0.56 -10.88 -8.37
C SER A 173 1.49 -11.35 -7.24
N ILE A 174 0.98 -11.47 -6.01
CA ILE A 174 1.80 -11.81 -4.83
C ILE A 174 2.23 -13.28 -4.85
N ALA A 175 1.33 -14.22 -5.12
CA ALA A 175 1.63 -15.65 -5.05
C ALA A 175 2.84 -16.08 -5.90
N PRO A 176 2.89 -15.81 -7.23
CA PRO A 176 4.02 -16.21 -8.05
C PRO A 176 5.31 -15.49 -7.63
N TRP A 177 5.23 -14.19 -7.32
CA TRP A 177 6.39 -13.41 -6.85
C TRP A 177 7.00 -13.98 -5.57
N ALA A 178 6.17 -14.34 -4.58
CA ALA A 178 6.62 -14.93 -3.33
C ALA A 178 7.34 -16.28 -3.53
N THR A 179 6.99 -17.00 -4.60
CA THR A 179 7.60 -18.29 -4.96
C THR A 179 8.69 -18.19 -6.04
N GLU A 180 8.99 -16.99 -6.54
CA GLU A 180 10.04 -16.79 -7.54
C GLU A 180 11.41 -17.14 -6.94
N PRO A 181 12.23 -17.95 -7.62
CA PRO A 181 13.57 -18.27 -7.17
C PRO A 181 14.46 -17.03 -6.99
N LEU A 182 15.31 -17.08 -5.98
CA LEU A 182 16.42 -16.14 -5.80
C LEU A 182 17.56 -16.45 -6.79
N ALA A 183 18.58 -15.60 -6.83
CA ALA A 183 19.71 -15.74 -7.75
C ALA A 183 20.49 -17.05 -7.56
N ASP A 184 20.43 -17.64 -6.36
CA ASP A 184 21.03 -18.94 -6.02
C ASP A 184 20.08 -20.13 -6.25
N ASN A 185 18.92 -19.89 -6.88
CA ASN A 185 17.82 -20.83 -7.11
C ASN A 185 17.11 -21.35 -5.85
N THR A 186 17.36 -20.77 -4.68
CA THR A 186 16.55 -21.05 -3.50
C THR A 186 15.19 -20.35 -3.59
N VAL A 187 14.19 -20.89 -2.91
CA VAL A 187 12.85 -20.29 -2.80
C VAL A 187 12.60 -19.95 -1.34
N GLU A 188 12.19 -18.72 -1.09
CA GLU A 188 11.84 -18.23 0.24
C GLU A 188 10.66 -19.01 0.81
N GLN A 189 10.79 -19.53 2.04
CA GLN A 189 9.66 -20.16 2.72
C GLN A 189 8.88 -19.13 3.53
N ILE A 190 7.74 -18.69 3.01
CA ILE A 190 6.85 -17.78 3.74
C ILE A 190 6.16 -18.55 4.87
N ALA A 191 6.63 -18.32 6.10
CA ALA A 191 6.10 -18.98 7.30
C ALA A 191 4.94 -18.19 7.91
N ASN A 192 5.04 -16.86 7.88
CA ASN A 192 4.04 -15.95 8.45
C ASN A 192 3.60 -14.94 7.40
N VAL A 193 2.35 -14.51 7.47
CA VAL A 193 1.85 -13.37 6.72
C VAL A 193 1.15 -12.40 7.67
N ILE A 194 1.48 -11.11 7.57
CA ILE A 194 0.87 -10.06 8.36
C ILE A 194 0.33 -9.00 7.40
N LEU A 195 -1.00 -8.89 7.32
CA LEU A 195 -1.68 -7.79 6.66
C LEU A 195 -1.75 -6.61 7.62
N VAL A 196 -1.38 -5.41 7.18
CA VAL A 196 -1.35 -4.20 7.99
C VAL A 196 -2.27 -3.16 7.37
N ASP A 197 -3.26 -2.76 8.14
CA ASP A 197 -4.21 -1.70 7.77
C ASP A 197 -3.55 -0.31 7.83
N PRO A 198 -4.17 0.73 7.24
CA PRO A 198 -3.60 2.08 7.23
C PRO A 198 -3.37 2.70 8.61
N ASP A 199 -4.11 2.25 9.62
CA ASP A 199 -3.94 2.68 11.01
C ASP A 199 -2.79 1.95 11.73
N GLY A 200 -2.13 1.01 11.04
CA GLY A 200 -1.04 0.20 11.56
C GLY A 200 -1.48 -1.08 12.28
N GLN A 201 -2.77 -1.40 12.32
CA GLN A 201 -3.23 -2.63 12.97
C GLN A 201 -2.78 -3.86 12.18
N PRO A 202 -2.05 -4.80 12.80
CA PRO A 202 -1.62 -6.02 12.17
C PRO A 202 -2.70 -7.12 12.26
N HIS A 203 -2.92 -7.81 11.15
CA HIS A 203 -3.83 -8.93 11.00
C HIS A 203 -3.03 -10.15 10.50
N PRO A 204 -2.71 -11.10 11.39
CA PRO A 204 -2.11 -12.36 10.96
C PRO A 204 -3.07 -13.12 10.04
N ILE A 205 -2.58 -13.53 8.86
CA ILE A 205 -3.32 -14.34 7.90
C ILE A 205 -2.48 -15.55 7.47
N GLN A 206 -3.08 -16.51 6.79
CA GLN A 206 -2.38 -17.68 6.28
C GLN A 206 -1.74 -17.38 4.92
N PRO A 207 -0.56 -17.95 4.60
CA PRO A 207 0.00 -17.89 3.24
C PRO A 207 -1.00 -18.30 2.15
N ALA A 208 -1.86 -19.29 2.45
CA ALA A 208 -2.88 -19.77 1.53
C ALA A 208 -3.94 -18.69 1.16
N ASP A 209 -4.20 -17.72 2.04
CA ASP A 209 -5.14 -16.62 1.79
C ASP A 209 -4.63 -15.69 0.67
N LEU A 210 -3.31 -15.65 0.47
CA LEU A 210 -2.65 -14.95 -0.64
C LEU A 210 -2.38 -15.85 -1.85
N GLY A 211 -2.84 -17.11 -1.83
CA GLY A 211 -2.54 -18.09 -2.88
C GLY A 211 -1.12 -18.66 -2.81
N ILE A 212 -0.38 -18.42 -1.72
CA ILE A 212 0.97 -18.96 -1.53
C ILE A 212 0.83 -20.39 -1.02
N GLY A 213 1.02 -21.35 -1.93
CA GLY A 213 1.07 -22.76 -1.57
C GLY A 213 2.34 -23.08 -0.79
N GLN A 214 2.21 -23.82 0.31
CA GLN A 214 3.36 -24.49 0.91
C GLN A 214 3.86 -25.54 -0.10
N THR A 215 5.04 -25.32 -0.70
CA THR A 215 5.71 -26.38 -1.47
C THR A 215 5.87 -27.56 -0.52
N LYS A 216 5.17 -28.66 -0.82
CA LYS A 216 5.28 -29.92 -0.09
C LYS A 216 6.78 -30.25 0.01
N LYS A 217 7.31 -30.17 1.23
CA LYS A 217 8.42 -30.98 1.77
C LYS A 217 9.40 -31.50 0.71
N GLN A 218 10.59 -30.90 0.63
CA GLN A 218 11.82 -31.66 0.39
C GLN A 218 11.96 -32.71 1.52
N THR A 219 11.25 -33.82 1.41
CA THR A 219 11.43 -35.03 2.24
C THR A 219 11.72 -36.25 1.37
N GLU A 220 12.20 -36.04 0.14
CA GLU A 220 12.70 -37.10 -0.74
C GLU A 220 14.12 -36.76 -1.24
N GLN A 221 15.07 -36.61 -0.31
CA GLN A 221 16.49 -36.80 -0.65
C GLN A 221 17.26 -37.57 0.42
N LYS A 222 16.54 -38.23 1.35
CA LYS A 222 17.11 -39.16 2.33
C LYS A 222 16.43 -40.54 2.36
N ALA A 223 15.57 -40.81 1.38
CA ALA A 223 14.91 -42.11 1.19
C ALA A 223 15.20 -42.62 -0.23
N ASN A 224 16.47 -42.91 -0.49
CA ASN A 224 17.07 -43.69 -1.58
C ASN A 224 18.58 -43.47 -1.37
N SER A 225 19.16 -44.12 -0.36
CA SER A 225 19.76 -45.45 -0.45
C SER A 225 20.98 -45.48 -1.37
#